data_AF-A0AA97E0R9-F1
#
_entry.id   AF-A0AA97E0R9-F1
#
_cell.length_a   1.000
_cell.length_b   1.000
_cell.length_c   1.000
_cell.angle_alpha   90.00
_cell.angle_beta   90.00
_cell.angle_gamma   90.00
#
_symmetry.space_group_name_H-M   'P 1'
#
loop_
_entity.id
_entity.type
_entity.pdbx_description
1 polymer ?
#
loop_
_entity_poly.entity_id
_entity_poly.type
_entity_poly.pdbx_seq_one_letter_code
_entity_poly.pdbx_strand_id
1 'polypeptide(L)'
;MLATIEVQDQLDKSKSDYHVLKLRFDDLQDNSSKQGSPILIFGNEKEKFKGEITDLVLDALNDYAKSQQANSRKQQLLNDVLESNPMDGTRDRIIEELKQVFSNYNGMTSNMKSSLRSMGLEVVEDGNHNHLQFIDDNRYMVAFAKTPSDRRVGANIIRDIKAAII
;
A
#
# COMPACT_ATOMS: atom_id res chain seq x y z
N MET A 1 -23.42 -27.54 -28.61
CA MET A 1 -22.55 -26.34 -28.68
C MET A 1 -22.95 -25.28 -27.67
N LEU A 2 -24.18 -24.75 -27.67
CA LEU A 2 -24.62 -23.73 -26.69
C LEU A 2 -24.51 -24.18 -25.22
N ALA A 3 -25.00 -25.38 -24.89
CA ALA A 3 -24.88 -25.94 -23.53
C ALA A 3 -23.43 -26.16 -23.07
N THR A 4 -22.48 -26.33 -24.00
CA THR A 4 -21.05 -26.52 -23.69
C THR A 4 -20.39 -25.19 -23.35
N ILE A 5 -20.81 -24.11 -24.00
CA ILE A 5 -20.36 -22.73 -23.71
C ILE A 5 -20.89 -22.29 -22.35
N GLU A 6 -22.15 -22.56 -22.06
CA GLU A 6 -22.78 -22.20 -20.79
C GLU A 6 -22.14 -22.92 -19.59
N VAL A 7 -21.78 -24.20 -19.77
CA VAL A 7 -21.02 -24.98 -18.77
C VAL A 7 -19.61 -24.43 -18.60
N GLN A 8 -18.96 -23.96 -19.68
CA GLN A 8 -17.63 -23.37 -19.62
C GLN A 8 -17.63 -22.01 -18.89
N ASP A 9 -18.62 -21.16 -19.16
CA ASP A 9 -18.81 -19.88 -18.47
C ASP A 9 -19.06 -20.09 -16.97
N GLN A 10 -19.87 -21.09 -16.59
CA GLN A 10 -20.07 -21.44 -15.19
C GLN A 10 -18.78 -21.93 -14.52
N LEU A 11 -17.96 -22.70 -15.24
CA LEU A 11 -16.68 -23.19 -14.73
C LEU A 11 -15.70 -22.04 -14.49
N ASP A 12 -15.62 -21.09 -15.41
CA ASP A 12 -14.71 -19.96 -15.31
C ASP A 12 -15.14 -18.99 -14.20
N LYS A 13 -16.45 -18.77 -14.06
CA LYS A 13 -17.01 -18.04 -12.91
C LYS A 13 -16.69 -18.74 -11.59
N SER A 14 -16.91 -20.05 -11.49
CA SER A 14 -16.62 -20.81 -10.27
C SER A 14 -15.14 -20.82 -9.91
N LYS A 15 -14.23 -20.81 -10.88
CA LYS A 15 -12.78 -20.68 -10.65
C LYS A 15 -12.42 -19.29 -10.12
N SER A 16 -13.03 -18.24 -10.65
CA SER A 16 -12.85 -16.88 -10.15
C SER A 16 -13.33 -16.75 -8.72
N ASP A 17 -14.54 -17.25 -8.43
CA ASP A 17 -15.12 -17.26 -7.08
C ASP A 17 -14.25 -18.08 -6.12
N TYR A 18 -13.74 -19.24 -6.54
CA TYR A 18 -12.80 -20.04 -5.77
C TYR A 18 -11.49 -19.30 -5.48
N HIS A 19 -10.95 -18.58 -6.46
CA HIS A 19 -9.72 -17.80 -6.29
C HIS A 19 -9.93 -16.67 -5.26
N VAL A 20 -11.02 -15.92 -5.37
CA VAL A 20 -11.38 -14.87 -4.41
C VAL A 20 -11.61 -15.46 -3.02
N LEU A 21 -12.31 -16.59 -2.93
CA LEU A 21 -12.59 -17.25 -1.66
C LEU A 21 -11.30 -17.77 -1.01
N LYS A 22 -10.37 -18.30 -1.81
CA LYS A 22 -9.07 -18.75 -1.35
C LYS A 22 -8.23 -17.59 -0.81
N LEU A 23 -8.17 -16.46 -1.52
CA LEU A 23 -7.48 -15.26 -1.02
C LEU A 23 -8.04 -14.80 0.34
N ARG A 24 -9.38 -14.76 0.47
CA ARG A 24 -10.02 -14.40 1.75
C ARG A 24 -9.77 -15.42 2.85
N PHE A 25 -9.73 -16.71 2.51
CA PHE A 25 -9.44 -17.78 3.45
C PHE A 25 -8.01 -17.68 3.96
N ASP A 26 -7.04 -17.47 3.06
CA ASP A 26 -5.64 -17.30 3.40
C ASP A 26 -5.46 -16.07 4.32
N ASP A 27 -6.09 -14.93 4.00
CA ASP A 27 -6.09 -13.74 4.87
C ASP A 27 -6.73 -14.01 6.26
N LEU A 28 -7.84 -14.76 6.32
CA LEU A 28 -8.48 -15.11 7.60
C LEU A 28 -7.63 -16.09 8.41
N GLN A 29 -6.99 -17.06 7.75
CA GLN A 29 -6.12 -18.03 8.38
C GLN A 29 -4.87 -17.35 8.96
N ASP A 30 -4.26 -16.42 8.22
CA ASP A 30 -3.14 -15.60 8.66
C ASP A 30 -3.48 -14.71 9.87
N ASN A 31 -4.74 -14.27 9.99
CA ASN A 31 -5.21 -13.56 11.16
C ASN A 31 -5.47 -14.49 12.37
N SER A 32 -5.89 -15.73 12.13
CA SER A 32 -6.18 -16.72 13.18
C SER A 32 -4.94 -17.40 13.77
N SER A 33 -3.82 -17.38 13.05
CA SER A 33 -2.55 -17.98 13.47
C SER A 33 -1.75 -17.10 14.45
N LYS A 34 -2.12 -15.83 14.60
CA LYS A 34 -1.52 -14.92 15.60
C LYS A 34 -2.05 -15.30 17.00
N GLN A 35 -1.23 -16.00 17.78
CA GLN A 35 -1.52 -16.32 19.17
C GLN A 35 -1.28 -15.09 20.06
N GLY A 36 -2.32 -14.61 20.75
CA GLY A 36 -2.20 -13.49 21.68
C GLY A 36 -3.53 -12.75 21.89
N SER A 37 -3.59 -11.90 22.90
CA SER A 37 -4.68 -10.92 23.02
C SER A 37 -4.34 -9.68 22.17
N PRO A 38 -5.30 -9.12 21.42
CA PRO A 38 -5.05 -7.93 20.62
C PRO A 38 -4.64 -6.76 21.53
N ILE A 39 -3.50 -6.15 21.21
CA ILE A 39 -2.96 -5.00 21.96
C ILE A 39 -3.69 -3.70 21.56
N LEU A 40 -4.08 -3.59 20.29
CA LEU A 40 -4.77 -2.44 19.72
C LEU A 40 -6.00 -2.90 18.92
N ILE A 41 -7.01 -2.04 18.88
CA ILE A 41 -8.25 -2.24 18.10
C ILE A 41 -8.27 -1.18 16.99
N PHE A 42 -8.59 -1.59 15.78
CA PHE A 42 -8.70 -0.69 14.63
C PHE A 42 -9.82 0.34 14.81
N GLY A 43 -9.60 1.54 14.26
CA GLY A 43 -10.62 2.59 14.14
C GLY A 43 -11.53 2.39 12.92
N ASN A 44 -12.24 3.46 12.54
CA ASN A 44 -13.18 3.43 11.41
C ASN A 44 -12.55 3.76 10.05
N GLU A 45 -11.30 4.23 10.04
CA GLU A 45 -10.59 4.56 8.79
C GLU A 45 -10.20 3.28 8.07
N LYS A 46 -10.35 3.27 6.74
CA LYS A 46 -10.06 2.09 5.91
C LYS A 46 -8.63 2.15 5.40
N GLU A 47 -7.91 1.05 5.57
CA GLU A 47 -6.60 0.87 4.94
C GLU A 47 -6.73 0.91 3.41
N LYS A 48 -5.79 1.60 2.77
CA LYS A 48 -5.64 1.70 1.31
C LYS A 48 -4.80 0.57 0.75
N PHE A 49 -3.89 0.03 1.57
CA PHE A 49 -3.09 -1.14 1.27
C PHE A 49 -2.93 -2.01 2.53
N LYS A 50 -2.61 -3.30 2.32
CA LYS A 50 -2.49 -4.27 3.41
C LYS A 50 -1.46 -3.80 4.44
N GLY A 51 -1.87 -3.74 5.70
CA GLY A 51 -0.99 -3.45 6.82
C GLY A 51 -0.63 -1.98 7.01
N GLU A 52 -1.26 -1.04 6.30
CA GLU A 52 -0.98 0.41 6.41
C GLU A 52 -0.99 0.93 7.85
N ILE A 53 -2.07 0.68 8.59
CA ILE A 53 -2.21 1.17 9.96
C ILE A 53 -1.24 0.42 10.88
N THR A 54 -1.06 -0.88 10.64
CA THR A 54 -0.17 -1.72 11.45
C THR A 54 1.28 -1.26 11.31
N ASP A 55 1.77 -1.10 10.08
CA ASP A 55 3.13 -0.67 9.77
C ASP A 55 3.39 0.74 10.34
N LEU A 56 2.42 1.66 10.21
CA LEU A 56 2.52 3.02 10.78
C LEU A 56 2.68 3.00 12.30
N VAL A 57 1.89 2.19 13.00
CA VAL A 57 1.96 2.08 14.46
C VAL A 57 3.29 1.45 14.88
N LEU A 58 3.74 0.40 14.19
CA LEU A 58 5.00 -0.27 14.49
C LEU A 58 6.19 0.67 14.25
N ASP A 59 6.16 1.52 13.23
CA ASP A 59 7.19 2.54 13.02
C ASP A 59 7.25 3.56 14.15
N ALA A 60 6.10 4.07 14.58
CA ALA A 60 6.02 5.00 15.71
C ALA A 60 6.55 4.36 17.01
N LEU A 61 6.24 3.08 17.24
CA LEU A 61 6.76 2.31 18.37
C LEU A 61 8.28 2.11 18.26
N ASN A 62 8.79 1.79 17.07
CA ASN A 62 10.22 1.61 16.81
C ASN A 62 11.01 2.90 17.04
N ASP A 63 10.51 4.03 16.57
CA ASP A 63 11.17 5.32 16.78
C ASP A 63 11.13 5.75 18.25
N TYR A 64 10.03 5.49 18.95
CA TYR A 64 9.96 5.68 20.39
C TYR A 64 10.90 4.74 21.16
N ALA A 65 11.06 3.50 20.70
CA ALA A 65 11.97 2.52 21.30
C ALA A 65 13.44 2.95 21.17
N LYS A 66 13.82 3.50 20.01
CA LYS A 66 15.17 4.07 19.76
C LYS A 66 15.48 5.26 20.65
N SER A 67 14.46 6.06 21.01
CA SER A 67 14.65 7.22 21.89
C SER A 67 14.72 6.85 23.38
N GLN A 68 14.44 5.59 23.76
CA GLN A 68 14.52 5.16 25.16
C GLN A 68 15.96 4.87 25.59
N GLN A 69 16.19 4.96 26.91
CA GLN A 69 17.44 4.52 27.51
C GLN A 69 17.70 3.04 27.19
N ALA A 70 18.92 2.76 26.74
CA ALA A 70 19.41 1.42 26.46
C ALA A 70 19.23 0.48 27.68
N ASN A 71 18.76 -0.74 27.44
CA ASN A 71 18.50 -1.78 28.44
C ASN A 71 17.45 -1.41 29.51
N SER A 72 16.61 -0.41 29.25
CA SER A 72 15.50 -0.07 30.15
C SER A 72 14.33 -1.05 29.98
N ARG A 73 13.53 -1.23 31.04
CA ARG A 73 12.31 -2.05 30.98
C ARG A 73 11.35 -1.59 29.88
N LYS A 74 11.27 -0.27 29.65
CA LYS A 74 10.43 0.31 28.59
C LYS A 74 10.91 -0.12 27.20
N GLN A 75 12.22 -0.02 26.95
CA GLN A 75 12.79 -0.47 25.68
C GLN A 75 12.58 -1.97 25.45
N GLN A 76 12.78 -2.79 26.49
CA GLN A 76 12.54 -4.23 26.39
C GLN A 76 11.08 -4.57 26.05
N LEU A 77 10.11 -3.89 26.67
CA LEU A 77 8.69 -4.08 26.36
C LEU A 77 8.35 -3.68 24.91
N LEU A 78 8.90 -2.57 24.43
CA LEU A 78 8.67 -2.11 23.06
C LEU A 78 9.28 -3.08 22.05
N ASN A 79 10.51 -3.53 22.29
CA ASN A 79 11.18 -4.49 21.42
C ASN A 79 10.46 -5.84 21.36
N ASP A 80 9.96 -6.34 22.50
CA ASP A 80 9.18 -7.59 22.57
C ASP A 80 7.90 -7.54 21.70
N VAL A 81 7.21 -6.39 21.73
CA VAL A 81 6.05 -6.14 20.85
C VAL A 81 6.48 -6.06 19.39
N LEU A 82 7.55 -5.34 19.06
CA LEU A 82 8.06 -5.21 17.69
C LEU A 82 8.52 -6.56 17.11
N GLU A 83 9.17 -7.40 17.91
CA GLU A 83 9.62 -8.75 17.52
C GLU A 83 8.45 -9.69 17.24
N SER A 84 7.35 -9.54 17.97
CA SER A 84 6.14 -10.35 17.81
C SER A 84 5.24 -9.92 16.65
N ASN A 85 5.48 -8.73 16.07
CA ASN A 85 4.63 -8.13 15.04
C ASN A 85 5.49 -7.71 13.84
N PRO A 86 5.76 -8.62 12.89
CA PRO A 86 6.52 -8.27 11.70
C PRO A 86 5.75 -7.29 10.81
N MET A 87 6.49 -6.36 10.19
CA MET A 87 5.98 -5.48 9.14
C MET A 87 5.47 -6.30 7.96
N ASP A 88 4.37 -5.88 7.35
CA ASP A 88 3.82 -6.56 6.16
C ASP A 88 4.72 -6.36 4.93
N GLY A 89 5.33 -5.16 4.81
CA GLY A 89 6.26 -4.81 3.73
C GLY A 89 5.57 -4.39 2.42
N THR A 90 4.24 -4.43 2.36
CA THR A 90 3.47 -3.91 1.21
C THR A 90 3.80 -2.45 0.92
N ARG A 91 3.95 -1.62 1.96
CA ARG A 91 4.32 -0.20 1.82
C ARG A 91 5.63 -0.02 1.07
N ASP A 92 6.66 -0.76 1.45
CA ASP A 92 7.98 -0.67 0.85
C ASP A 92 7.96 -1.15 -0.61
N ARG A 93 7.18 -2.20 -0.91
CA ARG A 93 6.97 -2.66 -2.28
C ARG A 93 6.30 -1.58 -3.14
N ILE A 94 5.25 -0.94 -2.65
CA ILE A 94 4.57 0.16 -3.36
C ILE A 94 5.56 1.30 -3.62
N ILE A 95 6.37 1.67 -2.62
CA ILE A 95 7.40 2.70 -2.78
C ILE A 95 8.41 2.32 -3.88
N GLU A 96 8.88 1.09 -3.92
CA GLU A 96 9.83 0.64 -4.94
C GLU A 96 9.19 0.62 -6.34
N GLU A 97 7.95 0.16 -6.47
CA GLU A 97 7.22 0.21 -7.74
C GLU A 97 6.99 1.66 -8.21
N LEU A 98 6.64 2.56 -7.30
CA LEU A 98 6.52 3.99 -7.60
C LEU A 98 7.84 4.58 -8.10
N LYS A 99 8.97 4.25 -7.44
CA LYS A 99 10.30 4.69 -7.90
C LYS A 99 10.59 4.22 -9.33
N GLN A 100 10.19 3.00 -9.70
CA GLN A 100 10.33 2.50 -11.06
C GLN A 100 9.43 3.26 -12.05
N VAL A 101 8.16 3.50 -11.68
CA VAL A 101 7.20 4.23 -12.51
C VAL A 101 7.68 5.66 -12.80
N PHE A 102 8.18 6.36 -11.78
CA PHE A 102 8.68 7.73 -11.93
C PHE A 102 10.17 7.82 -12.28
N SER A 103 10.82 6.68 -12.54
CA SER A 103 12.21 6.63 -13.01
C SER A 103 12.30 7.29 -14.38
N ASN A 104 13.07 8.37 -14.49
CA ASN A 104 13.19 9.19 -15.70
C ASN A 104 11.86 9.76 -16.21
N TYR A 105 10.96 10.14 -15.28
CA TYR A 105 9.68 10.77 -15.63
C TYR A 105 9.86 11.94 -16.61
N ASN A 106 9.18 11.89 -17.75
CA ASN A 106 9.19 12.91 -18.80
C ASN A 106 7.80 13.23 -19.36
N GLY A 107 6.75 12.73 -18.71
CA GLY A 107 5.37 12.80 -19.18
C GLY A 107 4.57 11.58 -18.73
N MET A 108 3.27 11.76 -18.51
CA MET A 108 2.40 10.65 -18.09
C MET A 108 2.08 9.74 -19.29
N THR A 109 2.45 8.46 -19.21
CA THR A 109 2.15 7.47 -20.26
C THR A 109 1.00 6.56 -19.84
N SER A 110 0.34 5.90 -20.81
CA SER A 110 -0.72 4.92 -20.54
C SER A 110 -0.23 3.77 -19.65
N ASN A 111 1.02 3.31 -19.85
CA ASN A 111 1.63 2.26 -19.04
C ASN A 111 1.81 2.71 -17.59
N MET A 112 2.29 3.94 -17.36
CA MET A 112 2.40 4.49 -16.01
C MET A 112 1.04 4.58 -15.32
N LYS A 113 0.00 5.08 -16.01
CA LYS A 113 -1.36 5.15 -15.46
C LYS A 113 -1.87 3.75 -15.08
N SER A 114 -1.57 2.73 -15.88
CA SER A 114 -1.91 1.34 -15.59
C SER A 114 -1.18 0.80 -14.35
N SER A 115 0.13 1.06 -14.24
CA SER A 115 0.93 0.65 -13.07
C SER A 115 0.48 1.33 -11.78
N LEU A 116 0.14 2.62 -11.84
CA LEU A 116 -0.40 3.34 -10.68
C LEU A 116 -1.74 2.75 -10.24
N ARG A 117 -2.63 2.43 -11.20
CA ARG A 117 -3.92 1.80 -10.90
C ARG A 117 -3.78 0.43 -10.23
N SER A 118 -2.78 -0.38 -10.60
CA SER A 118 -2.54 -1.66 -9.91
C SER A 118 -2.07 -1.48 -8.45
N MET A 119 -1.56 -0.31 -8.09
CA MET A 119 -1.20 0.06 -6.72
C MET A 119 -2.33 0.77 -5.96
N GLY A 120 -3.53 0.90 -6.55
CA GLY A 120 -4.65 1.64 -5.94
C GLY A 120 -4.53 3.16 -6.07
N LEU A 121 -3.65 3.65 -6.94
CA LEU A 121 -3.40 5.07 -7.17
C LEU A 121 -3.90 5.50 -8.55
N GLU A 122 -4.28 6.76 -8.67
CA GLU A 122 -4.63 7.36 -9.95
C GLU A 122 -4.04 8.75 -10.11
N VAL A 123 -4.00 9.19 -11.37
CA VAL A 123 -3.56 10.53 -11.74
C VAL A 123 -4.72 11.29 -12.34
N VAL A 124 -5.05 12.41 -11.72
CA VAL A 124 -6.02 13.40 -12.20
C VAL A 124 -5.26 14.55 -12.83
N GLU A 125 -5.59 14.88 -14.08
CA GLU A 125 -4.94 15.97 -14.80
C GLU A 125 -5.67 17.29 -14.49
N ASP A 126 -4.94 18.30 -14.01
CA ASP A 126 -5.47 19.63 -13.71
C ASP A 126 -4.57 20.73 -14.31
N GLY A 127 -5.03 21.33 -15.42
CA GLY A 127 -4.30 22.38 -16.12
C GLY A 127 -2.86 21.95 -16.48
N ASN A 128 -1.88 22.61 -15.85
CA ASN A 128 -0.44 22.39 -16.07
C ASN A 128 0.17 21.32 -15.14
N HIS A 129 -0.58 20.88 -14.13
CA HIS A 129 -0.12 19.91 -13.14
C HIS A 129 -0.92 18.60 -13.24
N ASN A 130 -0.29 17.53 -12.80
CA ASN A 130 -0.93 16.26 -12.53
C ASN A 130 -1.07 16.13 -11.01
N HIS A 131 -2.17 15.54 -10.55
CA HIS A 131 -2.41 15.22 -9.15
C HIS A 131 -2.45 13.71 -9.00
N LEU A 132 -1.65 13.16 -8.10
CA LEU A 132 -1.71 11.74 -7.72
C LEU A 132 -2.54 11.60 -6.44
N GLN A 133 -3.49 10.67 -6.45
CA GLN A 133 -4.39 10.40 -5.32
C GLN A 133 -4.71 8.89 -5.24
N PHE A 134 -5.32 8.47 -4.13
CA PHE A 134 -5.93 7.13 -4.06
C PHE A 134 -7.19 7.07 -4.92
N ILE A 135 -7.45 5.91 -5.52
CA ILE A 135 -8.69 5.68 -6.26
C ILE A 135 -9.87 5.89 -5.31
N ASP A 136 -10.86 6.67 -5.74
CA ASP A 136 -12.07 7.03 -4.99
C ASP A 136 -11.82 7.81 -3.67
N ASP A 137 -10.62 8.36 -3.45
CA ASP A 137 -10.32 9.20 -2.29
C ASP A 137 -9.40 10.37 -2.66
N ASN A 138 -10.02 11.55 -2.73
CA ASN A 138 -9.39 12.79 -3.15
C ASN A 138 -8.91 13.67 -1.98
N ARG A 139 -8.98 13.17 -0.73
CA ARG A 139 -8.55 13.91 0.46
C ARG A 139 -7.04 14.14 0.48
N TYR A 140 -6.28 13.25 -0.16
CA TYR A 140 -4.82 13.24 -0.19
C TYR A 140 -4.35 13.32 -1.64
N MET A 141 -3.85 14.49 -2.03
CA MET A 141 -3.37 14.74 -3.39
C MET A 141 -1.93 15.24 -3.39
N VAL A 142 -1.14 14.74 -4.33
CA VAL A 142 0.23 15.21 -4.59
C VAL A 142 0.31 15.79 -6.00
N ALA A 143 0.56 17.10 -6.08
CA ALA A 143 0.71 17.80 -7.35
C ALA A 143 2.14 17.66 -7.91
N PHE A 144 2.27 17.41 -9.20
CA PHE A 144 3.55 17.37 -9.92
C PHE A 144 3.42 17.90 -11.35
N ALA A 145 4.53 18.35 -11.94
CA ALA A 145 4.52 18.94 -13.28
C ALA A 145 4.23 17.89 -14.37
N LYS A 146 3.48 18.25 -15.42
CA LYS A 146 3.18 17.36 -16.56
C LYS A 146 4.43 16.95 -17.36
N THR A 147 5.30 17.91 -17.62
CA THR A 147 6.53 17.72 -18.38
C THR A 147 7.68 18.34 -17.60
N PRO A 148 8.45 17.54 -16.86
CA PRO A 148 9.58 18.05 -16.11
C PRO A 148 10.75 18.43 -17.02
N SER A 149 11.43 19.52 -16.69
CA SER A 149 12.70 19.91 -17.32
C SER A 149 13.93 19.40 -16.56
N ASP A 150 13.76 19.00 -15.29
CA ASP A 150 14.84 18.55 -14.41
C ASP A 150 14.87 17.02 -14.27
N ARG A 151 16.08 16.45 -14.35
CA ARG A 151 16.37 15.03 -14.21
C ARG A 151 16.04 14.47 -12.81
N ARG A 152 15.98 15.34 -11.79
CA ARG A 152 15.65 14.95 -10.40
C ARG A 152 14.15 14.91 -10.10
N VAL A 153 13.28 15.26 -11.05
CA VAL A 153 11.85 15.40 -10.76
C VAL A 153 11.22 14.10 -10.28
N GLY A 154 11.60 12.95 -10.85
CA GLY A 154 11.10 11.66 -10.37
C GLY A 154 11.35 11.44 -8.87
N ALA A 155 12.55 11.75 -8.38
CA ALA A 155 12.89 11.60 -6.96
C ALA A 155 12.11 12.59 -6.06
N ASN A 156 11.86 13.80 -6.55
CA ASN A 156 11.08 14.79 -5.82
C ASN A 156 9.60 14.37 -5.72
N ILE A 157 9.02 13.84 -6.81
CA ILE A 157 7.66 13.30 -6.81
C ILE A 157 7.53 12.20 -5.77
N ILE A 158 8.48 11.24 -5.75
CA ILE A 158 8.46 10.15 -4.76
C ILE A 158 8.56 10.67 -3.33
N ARG A 159 9.41 11.67 -3.07
CA ARG A 159 9.52 12.27 -1.74
C ARG A 159 8.18 12.89 -1.30
N ASP A 160 7.52 13.58 -2.21
CA ASP A 160 6.26 14.27 -1.90
C ASP A 160 5.11 13.25 -1.73
N ILE A 161 5.10 12.15 -2.48
CA ILE A 161 4.18 11.02 -2.27
C ILE A 161 4.37 10.37 -0.88
N LYS A 162 5.62 10.11 -0.49
CA LYS A 162 5.98 9.59 0.85
C LYS A 162 5.72 10.55 2.01
N ALA A 163 5.36 11.79 1.74
CA ALA A 163 5.04 12.74 2.79
C ALA A 163 3.53 12.88 2.99
N ALA A 164 2.75 12.65 1.92
CA ALA A 164 1.33 12.94 1.88
C ALA A 164 0.43 11.70 1.84
N ILE A 165 0.93 10.57 1.33
CA ILE A 165 0.12 9.40 0.94
C ILE A 165 0.65 8.09 1.55
N ILE A 166 1.96 7.98 1.76
CA ILE A 166 2.66 6.78 2.25
C ILE A 166 3.54 7.16 3.43
#